data_AF-A0A352VNM3-F1
#
_entry.id   AF-A0A352VNM3-F1
#
_cell.length_a   1.000
_cell.length_b   1.000
_cell.length_c   1.000
_cell.angle_alpha   90.00
_cell.angle_beta   90.00
_cell.angle_gamma   90.00
#
_symmetry.space_group_name_H-M   'P 1'
#
loop_
_entity.id
_entity.type
_entity.pdbx_description
1 polymer ?
#
loop_
_entity_poly.entity_id
_entity_poly.type
_entity_poly.pdbx_seq_one_letter_code
_entity_poly.pdbx_strand_id
1 'polypeptide(L)'
;MEGGFYFESTRPLTFREGLTVAVAWNPGVVSRPGVFTKVRLLFKANWLLLLRFLSLGIMWRVWANRGRDPTRLSISPQYNIPDGLTPAEAGTLIDNRPAMRDITAGLVDLAIRGYMRIEEVEKKGLSKVLGSDDFRIVRLKEADEWGELKDHEKEILRGLFAVTGSTFLSSLAHEFYTHLPQIRTDLYTELMDRKYYHHRPDNI
;
A
#
# COMPACT_ATOMS: atom_id res chain seq x y z
N MET A 1 83.50 4.86 39.86
CA MET A 1 82.75 4.45 38.65
C MET A 1 82.99 2.96 38.49
N GLU A 2 82.14 2.11 39.05
CA GLU A 2 82.31 0.65 39.04
C GLU A 2 81.03 0.03 38.45
N GLY A 3 81.13 -0.66 37.31
CA GLY A 3 80.01 -1.40 36.70
C GLY A 3 79.66 -1.08 35.24
N GLY A 4 80.54 -0.44 34.48
CA GLY A 4 80.37 -0.29 33.02
C GLY A 4 81.00 -1.46 32.26
N PHE A 5 80.32 -2.00 31.25
CA PHE A 5 80.94 -2.92 30.30
C PHE A 5 81.73 -2.12 29.26
N TYR A 6 83.04 -2.38 29.17
CA TYR A 6 83.92 -1.76 28.18
C TYR A 6 84.24 -2.79 27.09
N PHE A 7 84.07 -2.39 25.83
CA PHE A 7 84.33 -3.22 24.66
C PHE A 7 85.24 -2.45 23.72
N GLU A 8 86.34 -3.07 23.30
CA GLU A 8 87.27 -2.52 22.32
C GLU A 8 87.50 -3.51 21.18
N SER A 9 87.84 -2.98 20.01
CA SER A 9 88.19 -3.79 18.85
C SER A 9 89.70 -4.09 18.88
N THR A 10 90.09 -5.34 18.68
CA THR A 10 91.50 -5.75 18.64
C THR A 10 92.25 -5.26 17.39
N ARG A 11 91.55 -4.65 16.43
CA ARG A 11 92.12 -4.02 15.22
C ARG A 11 91.29 -2.80 14.76
N PRO A 12 91.87 -1.83 14.02
CA PRO A 12 91.11 -0.75 13.41
C PRO A 12 90.05 -1.31 12.44
N LEU A 13 88.83 -0.79 12.53
CA LEU A 13 87.71 -1.15 11.64
C LEU A 13 87.84 -0.37 10.33
N THR A 14 87.70 -1.06 9.20
CA THR A 14 87.75 -0.46 7.86
C THR A 14 86.35 -0.11 7.33
N PHE A 15 86.27 0.47 6.13
CA PHE A 15 84.99 0.85 5.52
C PHE A 15 84.07 -0.37 5.36
N ARG A 16 82.87 -0.31 5.96
CA ARG A 16 81.85 -1.39 6.07
C ARG A 16 82.11 -2.47 7.13
N GLU A 17 83.01 -2.25 8.07
CA GLU A 17 83.13 -3.08 9.28
C GLU A 17 82.54 -2.32 10.48
N GLY A 18 81.58 -2.92 11.19
CA GLY A 18 80.93 -2.33 12.37
C GLY A 18 80.94 -3.29 13.54
N LEU A 19 81.24 -2.78 14.74
CA LEU A 19 81.12 -3.54 15.98
C LEU A 19 79.69 -3.40 16.52
N THR A 20 78.95 -4.51 16.56
CA THR A 20 77.63 -4.56 17.21
C THR A 20 77.74 -5.30 18.53
N VAL A 21 77.43 -4.61 19.62
CA VAL A 21 77.37 -5.21 20.96
C VAL A 21 75.89 -5.47 21.29
N ALA A 22 75.52 -6.74 21.43
CA ALA A 22 74.20 -7.14 21.88
C ALA A 22 74.26 -7.50 23.38
N VAL A 23 73.69 -6.66 24.23
CA VAL A 23 73.59 -6.94 25.67
C VAL A 23 72.22 -7.54 25.95
N ALA A 24 72.21 -8.79 26.39
CA ALA A 24 71.01 -9.46 26.87
C ALA A 24 70.97 -9.46 28.40
N TRP A 25 69.78 -9.31 28.96
CA TRP A 25 69.52 -9.36 30.38
C TRP A 25 68.65 -10.59 30.64
N ASN A 26 68.84 -11.25 31.79
CA ASN A 26 67.97 -12.36 32.16
C ASN A 26 66.50 -11.87 32.23
N PRO A 27 65.53 -12.70 31.80
CA PRO A 27 64.13 -12.34 31.85
C PRO A 27 63.72 -12.04 33.30
N GLY A 28 63.08 -10.88 33.53
CA GLY A 28 62.63 -10.44 34.87
C GLY A 28 63.33 -9.19 35.43
N VAL A 29 64.43 -8.74 34.82
CA VAL A 29 65.14 -7.51 35.23
C VAL A 29 64.29 -6.24 35.03
N VAL A 30 63.39 -6.25 34.06
CA VAL A 30 62.43 -5.15 33.82
C VAL A 30 61.02 -5.62 34.14
N SER A 31 60.35 -4.92 35.06
CA SER A 31 58.95 -5.18 35.39
C SER A 31 58.06 -4.91 34.17
N ARG A 32 57.37 -5.94 33.67
CA ARG A 32 56.44 -5.78 32.55
C ARG A 32 55.25 -4.92 32.98
N PRO A 33 54.87 -3.90 32.20
CA PRO A 33 53.71 -3.08 32.53
C PRO A 33 52.46 -3.95 32.56
N GLY A 34 51.71 -3.86 33.65
CA GLY A 34 50.45 -4.57 33.83
C GLY A 34 49.40 -4.17 32.78
N VAL A 35 48.35 -4.99 32.66
CA VAL A 35 47.26 -4.78 31.68
C VAL A 35 46.63 -3.40 31.85
N PHE A 36 46.36 -2.98 33.08
CA PHE A 36 45.82 -1.64 33.38
C PHE A 36 46.74 -0.50 32.94
N THR A 37 48.06 -0.65 33.11
CA THR A 37 49.04 0.34 32.67
C THR A 37 49.05 0.47 31.15
N LYS A 38 48.93 -0.65 30.43
CA LYS A 38 48.82 -0.65 28.96
C LYS A 38 47.53 -0.01 28.47
N VAL A 39 46.39 -0.33 29.09
CA VAL A 39 45.09 0.27 28.77
C VAL A 39 45.14 1.78 28.99
N ARG A 40 45.69 2.25 30.12
CA ARG A 40 45.86 3.69 30.39
C ARG A 40 46.77 4.37 29.37
N LEU A 41 47.87 3.71 28.99
CA LEU A 41 48.81 4.23 28.00
C LEU A 41 48.13 4.32 26.61
N LEU A 42 47.32 3.32 26.26
CA LEU A 42 46.54 3.30 25.03
C LEU A 42 45.54 4.45 24.98
N PHE A 43 44.78 4.69 26.05
CA PHE A 43 43.83 5.81 26.14
C PHE A 43 44.53 7.17 26.12
N LYS A 44 45.67 7.31 26.80
CA LYS A 44 46.45 8.56 26.79
C LYS A 44 47.03 8.86 25.40
N ALA A 45 47.52 7.83 24.70
CA ALA A 45 48.10 7.97 23.38
C ALA A 45 47.03 8.16 22.28
N ASN A 46 45.83 7.60 22.46
CA ASN A 46 44.79 7.54 21.43
C ASN A 46 43.48 8.20 21.86
N TRP A 47 43.55 9.31 22.61
CA TRP A 47 42.35 10.02 23.09
C TRP A 47 41.42 10.45 21.94
N LEU A 48 41.97 10.71 20.75
CA LEU A 48 41.23 11.02 19.51
C LEU A 48 40.29 9.90 19.06
N LEU A 49 40.49 8.65 19.48
CA LEU A 49 39.54 7.57 19.17
C LEU A 49 38.18 7.80 19.85
N LEU A 50 38.15 8.53 20.97
CA LEU A 50 36.91 8.90 21.65
C LEU A 50 36.06 9.88 20.83
N LEU A 51 36.68 10.65 19.93
CA LEU A 51 35.98 11.61 19.07
C LEU A 51 34.89 10.94 18.23
N ARG A 52 35.15 9.73 17.71
CA ARG A 52 34.21 8.97 16.87
C ARG A 52 32.96 8.55 17.64
N PHE A 53 33.15 8.16 18.90
CA PHE A 53 32.04 7.81 19.78
C PHE A 53 31.29 9.04 20.27
N LEU A 54 32.01 10.14 20.52
CA LEU A 54 31.42 11.41 20.89
C LEU A 54 30.55 11.98 19.75
N SER A 55 31.04 11.97 18.52
CA SER A 55 30.28 12.42 17.35
C SER A 55 29.04 11.56 17.12
N LEU A 56 29.15 10.23 17.28
CA LEU A 56 28.01 9.32 17.20
C LEU A 56 26.97 9.63 18.28
N GLY A 57 27.39 9.84 19.53
CA GLY A 57 26.50 10.19 20.63
C GLY A 57 25.78 11.52 20.42
N ILE A 58 26.50 12.53 19.91
CA ILE A 58 25.92 13.84 19.58
C ILE A 58 24.89 13.69 18.44
N MET A 59 25.25 13.00 17.35
CA MET A 59 24.32 12.78 16.24
C MET A 59 23.11 11.97 16.66
N TRP A 60 23.28 10.92 17.47
CA TRP A 60 22.18 10.12 17.99
C TRP A 60 21.23 10.96 18.85
N ARG A 61 21.77 11.85 19.70
CA ARG A 61 20.96 12.78 20.50
C ARG A 61 20.19 13.77 19.62
N VAL A 62 20.82 14.33 18.60
CA VAL A 62 20.16 15.23 17.64
C VAL A 62 19.05 14.51 16.90
N TRP A 63 19.31 13.30 16.39
CA TRP A 63 18.31 12.47 15.73
C TRP A 63 17.16 12.09 16.66
N ALA A 64 17.46 11.66 17.88
CA ALA A 64 16.44 11.28 18.86
C ALA A 64 15.53 12.44 19.26
N ASN A 65 16.06 13.67 19.32
CA ASN A 65 15.31 14.86 19.75
C ASN A 65 14.64 15.62 18.60
N ARG A 66 15.20 15.61 17.38
CA ARG A 66 14.75 16.44 16.25
C ARG A 66 14.47 15.67 14.96
N GLY A 67 15.02 14.46 14.81
CA GLY A 67 14.91 13.64 13.59
C GLY A 67 13.97 12.45 13.71
N ARG A 68 13.38 12.22 14.89
CA ARG A 68 12.28 11.26 15.04
C ARG A 68 11.01 11.92 14.53
N ASP A 69 10.63 11.58 13.31
CA ASP A 69 9.32 11.92 12.81
C ASP A 69 8.25 11.36 13.76
N PRO A 70 7.22 12.15 14.11
CA PRO A 70 6.12 11.67 14.91
C PRO A 70 5.48 10.48 14.19
N THR A 71 5.02 9.49 14.96
CA THR A 71 4.32 8.31 14.45
C THR A 71 3.03 8.76 13.73
N ARG A 72 3.13 9.10 12.45
CA ARG A 72 1.98 9.43 11.62
C ARG A 72 1.26 8.12 11.35
N LEU A 73 0.05 7.98 11.89
CA LEU A 73 -0.84 6.91 11.50
C LEU A 73 -1.04 6.95 9.98
N SER A 74 -1.13 5.79 9.34
CA SER A 74 -1.42 5.70 7.91
C SER A 74 -2.77 6.38 7.64
N ILE A 75 -2.75 7.51 6.94
CA ILE A 75 -3.98 8.17 6.51
C ILE A 75 -4.54 7.33 5.37
N SER A 76 -5.62 6.60 5.63
CA SER A 76 -6.28 5.80 4.61
C SER A 76 -6.99 6.75 3.62
N PRO A 77 -6.65 6.73 2.32
CA PRO A 77 -7.32 7.58 1.35
C PRO A 77 -8.78 7.17 1.24
N GLN A 78 -9.68 8.11 1.50
CA GLN A 78 -11.10 7.95 1.17
C GLN A 78 -11.31 8.39 -0.27
N TYR A 79 -11.63 7.44 -1.14
CA TYR A 79 -11.98 7.73 -2.53
C TYR A 79 -13.48 8.01 -2.59
N ASN A 80 -13.83 9.28 -2.79
CA ASN A 80 -15.18 9.64 -3.18
C ASN A 80 -15.30 9.54 -4.70
N ILE A 81 -16.46 9.08 -5.16
CA ILE A 81 -16.77 9.06 -6.58
C ILE A 81 -16.88 10.52 -7.04
N PRO A 82 -16.12 10.95 -8.07
CA PRO A 82 -16.23 12.31 -8.59
C PRO A 82 -17.62 12.53 -9.20
N ASP A 83 -18.13 13.76 -9.06
CA ASP A 83 -19.29 14.31 -9.79
C ASP A 83 -20.61 13.50 -9.72
N GLY A 84 -20.80 12.69 -8.67
CA GLY A 84 -22.02 11.91 -8.50
C GLY A 84 -22.24 10.88 -9.61
N LEU A 85 -21.15 10.28 -10.10
CA LEU A 85 -21.25 9.14 -11.02
C LEU A 85 -21.92 7.95 -10.33
N THR A 86 -22.77 7.28 -11.08
CA THR A 86 -23.36 6.00 -10.73
C THR A 86 -22.29 4.91 -10.87
N PRO A 87 -22.41 3.79 -10.14
CA PRO A 87 -21.48 2.67 -10.28
C PRO A 87 -21.39 2.13 -11.71
N ALA A 88 -22.50 2.18 -12.46
CA ALA A 88 -22.54 1.74 -13.86
C ALA A 88 -21.70 2.65 -14.78
N GLU A 89 -21.78 3.98 -14.59
CA GLU A 89 -20.94 4.94 -15.32
C GLU A 89 -19.47 4.80 -14.94
N ALA A 90 -19.17 4.68 -13.65
CA ALA A 90 -17.80 4.53 -13.15
C ALA A 90 -17.13 3.27 -13.69
N GLY A 91 -17.83 2.12 -13.68
CA GLY A 91 -17.34 0.88 -14.28
C GLY A 91 -17.10 1.02 -15.79
N THR A 92 -18.03 1.68 -16.49
CA THR A 92 -17.89 1.96 -17.92
C THR A 92 -16.67 2.84 -18.22
N LEU A 93 -16.38 3.83 -17.39
CA LEU A 93 -15.20 4.71 -17.57
C LEU A 93 -13.87 3.97 -17.40
N ILE A 94 -13.82 2.98 -16.51
CA ILE A 94 -12.61 2.19 -16.26
C ILE A 94 -12.30 1.29 -17.46
N ASP A 95 -13.31 0.55 -17.94
CA ASP A 95 -13.12 -0.47 -18.97
C ASP A 95 -13.46 0.03 -20.40
N ASN A 96 -13.90 1.29 -20.53
CA ASN A 96 -14.45 1.91 -21.75
C ASN A 96 -15.61 1.15 -22.40
N ARG A 97 -16.23 0.24 -21.65
CA ARG A 97 -17.30 -0.63 -22.12
C ARG A 97 -18.27 -0.91 -20.97
N PRO A 98 -19.58 -0.74 -21.16
CA PRO A 98 -20.58 -1.06 -20.16
C PRO A 98 -20.75 -2.57 -20.05
N ALA A 99 -20.10 -3.17 -19.05
CA ALA A 99 -20.20 -4.60 -18.77
C ALA A 99 -21.48 -4.92 -17.98
N MET A 100 -21.90 -6.19 -18.00
CA MET A 100 -23.07 -6.63 -17.24
C MET A 100 -22.88 -6.42 -15.73
N ARG A 101 -21.64 -6.56 -15.24
CA ARG A 101 -21.28 -6.30 -13.85
C ARG A 101 -21.58 -4.85 -13.43
N ASP A 102 -21.34 -3.89 -14.32
CA ASP A 102 -21.52 -2.47 -14.02
C ASP A 102 -23.02 -2.14 -13.95
N ILE A 103 -23.82 -2.75 -14.82
CA ILE A 103 -25.29 -2.65 -14.78
C ILE A 103 -25.83 -3.29 -13.49
N THR A 104 -25.30 -4.44 -13.07
CA THR A 104 -25.70 -5.06 -11.79
C THR A 104 -25.28 -4.21 -10.59
N ALA A 105 -24.16 -3.50 -10.66
CA ALA A 105 -23.78 -2.54 -9.61
C ALA A 105 -24.76 -1.36 -9.56
N GLY A 106 -25.22 -0.87 -10.72
CA GLY A 106 -26.30 0.13 -10.80
C GLY A 106 -27.63 -0.36 -10.23
N LEU A 107 -27.99 -1.63 -10.45
CA LEU A 107 -29.17 -2.25 -9.85
C LEU A 107 -29.12 -2.20 -8.31
N VAL A 108 -27.98 -2.58 -7.74
CA VAL A 108 -27.77 -2.56 -6.29
C VAL A 108 -27.80 -1.13 -5.75
N ASP A 109 -27.22 -0.18 -6.48
CA ASP A 109 -27.27 1.24 -6.12
C ASP A 109 -28.71 1.79 -6.09
N LEU A 110 -29.55 1.42 -7.07
CA LEU A 110 -30.98 1.75 -7.05
C LEU A 110 -31.71 1.15 -5.84
N ALA A 111 -31.33 -0.05 -5.40
CA ALA A 111 -31.86 -0.66 -4.20
C ALA A 111 -31.42 0.09 -2.93
N ILE A 112 -30.16 0.52 -2.86
CA ILE A 112 -29.62 1.33 -1.75
C ILE A 112 -30.33 2.69 -1.66
N ARG A 113 -30.59 3.33 -2.81
CA ARG A 113 -31.34 4.59 -2.91
C ARG A 113 -32.85 4.43 -2.69
N GLY A 114 -33.34 3.20 -2.47
CA GLY A 114 -34.73 2.92 -2.10
C GLY A 114 -35.72 2.96 -3.26
N TYR A 115 -35.29 2.79 -4.51
CA TYR A 115 -36.21 2.66 -5.66
C TYR A 115 -36.80 1.25 -5.76
N MET A 116 -36.09 0.26 -5.23
CA MET A 116 -36.46 -1.14 -5.29
C MET A 116 -35.95 -1.91 -4.06
N ARG A 117 -36.57 -3.05 -3.78
CA ARG A 117 -36.15 -3.97 -2.72
C ARG A 117 -35.95 -5.37 -3.30
N ILE A 118 -34.90 -6.03 -2.85
CA ILE A 118 -34.61 -7.43 -3.20
C ILE A 118 -34.96 -8.26 -1.95
N GLU A 119 -35.90 -9.17 -2.10
CA GLU A 119 -36.39 -10.06 -1.05
C GLU A 119 -36.02 -11.50 -1.39
N GLU A 120 -35.44 -12.22 -0.44
CA GLU A 120 -35.20 -13.66 -0.60
C GLU A 120 -36.52 -14.42 -0.40
N VAL A 121 -36.85 -15.34 -1.30
CA VAL A 121 -38.06 -16.15 -1.19
C VAL A 121 -37.79 -17.30 -0.23
N GLU A 122 -38.36 -17.24 0.98
CA GLU A 122 -38.21 -18.32 1.98
C GLU A 122 -38.79 -19.65 1.47
N LYS A 123 -37.94 -20.67 1.38
CA LYS A 123 -38.35 -22.04 1.05
C LYS A 123 -38.79 -22.80 2.29
N LYS A 124 -39.90 -23.53 2.19
CA LYS A 124 -40.41 -24.42 3.25
C LYS A 124 -40.24 -25.90 2.87
N GLY A 125 -39.79 -26.71 3.83
CA GLY A 125 -39.72 -28.18 3.72
C GLY A 125 -38.56 -28.71 2.86
N LEU A 126 -38.78 -29.83 2.16
CA LEU A 126 -37.77 -30.53 1.33
C LEU A 126 -37.16 -29.67 0.21
N SER A 127 -37.82 -28.57 -0.18
CA SER A 127 -37.34 -27.62 -1.20
C SER A 127 -36.06 -26.86 -0.80
N LYS A 128 -35.74 -26.77 0.50
CA LYS A 128 -34.51 -26.11 0.99
C LYS A 128 -33.22 -26.89 0.69
N VAL A 129 -33.33 -28.22 0.48
CA VAL A 129 -32.17 -29.09 0.25
C VAL A 129 -31.88 -29.30 -1.25
N LEU A 130 -32.89 -29.13 -2.11
CA LEU A 130 -32.81 -29.47 -3.54
C LEU A 130 -33.08 -28.30 -4.50
N GLY A 131 -33.61 -27.17 -4.03
CA GLY A 131 -34.06 -26.07 -4.90
C GLY A 131 -33.03 -24.95 -5.08
N SER A 132 -33.01 -24.32 -6.26
CA SER A 132 -32.27 -23.07 -6.55
C SER A 132 -32.88 -21.87 -5.83
N ASP A 133 -32.06 -21.00 -5.22
CA ASP A 133 -32.56 -19.79 -4.55
C ASP A 133 -33.14 -18.82 -5.57
N ASP A 134 -34.33 -18.28 -5.29
CA ASP A 134 -34.96 -17.27 -6.12
C ASP A 134 -35.21 -16.02 -5.28
N PHE A 135 -35.11 -14.88 -5.95
CA PHE A 135 -35.23 -13.57 -5.34
C PHE A 135 -36.41 -12.84 -5.95
N ARG A 136 -37.22 -12.22 -5.11
CA ARG A 136 -38.29 -11.34 -5.53
C ARG A 136 -37.80 -9.91 -5.50
N ILE A 137 -37.98 -9.23 -6.62
CA ILE A 137 -37.65 -7.83 -6.76
C ILE A 137 -38.96 -7.03 -6.72
N VAL A 138 -39.05 -6.06 -5.81
CA VAL A 138 -40.25 -5.24 -5.58
C VAL A 138 -39.94 -3.78 -5.83
N ARG A 139 -40.79 -3.11 -6.61
CA ARG A 139 -40.69 -1.66 -6.85
C ARG A 139 -41.22 -0.92 -5.63
N LEU A 140 -40.46 0.08 -5.17
CA LEU A 140 -40.85 0.91 -4.02
C LEU A 140 -41.38 2.29 -4.44
N LYS A 141 -40.84 2.86 -5.53
CA LYS A 141 -41.21 4.18 -6.05
C LYS A 141 -41.85 4.06 -7.43
N GLU A 142 -42.95 4.78 -7.62
CA GLU A 142 -43.69 4.76 -8.88
C GLU A 142 -42.98 5.59 -9.97
N ALA A 143 -43.37 5.38 -11.24
CA ALA A 143 -42.69 5.99 -12.39
C ALA A 143 -42.67 7.53 -12.34
N ASP A 144 -43.67 8.14 -11.70
CA ASP A 144 -43.76 9.60 -11.52
C ASP A 144 -42.67 10.14 -10.59
N GLU A 145 -42.08 9.30 -9.74
CA GLU A 145 -41.03 9.65 -8.78
C GLU A 145 -39.61 9.40 -9.35
N TRP A 146 -39.50 9.07 -10.64
CA TRP A 146 -38.22 8.79 -11.30
C TRP A 146 -37.53 10.05 -11.87
N GLY A 147 -38.03 11.24 -11.52
CA GLY A 147 -37.49 12.51 -12.04
C GLY A 147 -36.02 12.76 -11.73
N GLU A 148 -35.53 12.24 -10.60
CA GLU A 148 -34.13 12.37 -10.16
C GLU A 148 -33.18 11.33 -10.78
N LEU A 149 -33.73 10.30 -11.43
CA LEU A 149 -32.93 9.23 -12.03
C LEU A 149 -32.37 9.64 -13.39
N LYS A 150 -31.18 9.12 -13.70
CA LYS A 150 -30.58 9.23 -15.03
C LYS A 150 -31.31 8.32 -16.01
N ASP A 151 -31.11 8.55 -17.30
CA ASP A 151 -31.89 7.86 -18.33
C ASP A 151 -31.58 6.35 -18.38
N HIS A 152 -30.31 5.95 -18.19
CA HIS A 152 -29.95 4.53 -18.07
C HIS A 152 -30.54 3.86 -16.83
N GLU A 153 -30.66 4.58 -15.71
CA GLU A 153 -31.27 4.07 -14.48
C GLU A 153 -32.78 3.85 -14.66
N LYS A 154 -33.46 4.79 -15.34
CA LYS A 154 -34.88 4.62 -15.72
C LYS A 154 -35.06 3.40 -16.61
N GLU A 155 -34.18 3.20 -17.58
CA GLU A 155 -34.27 2.05 -18.48
C GLU A 155 -34.02 0.71 -17.77
N ILE A 156 -33.12 0.68 -16.79
CA ILE A 156 -32.94 -0.47 -15.90
C ILE A 156 -34.27 -0.78 -15.17
N LEU A 157 -34.92 0.22 -14.58
CA LEU A 157 -36.20 0.03 -13.88
C LEU A 157 -37.34 -0.39 -14.81
N ARG A 158 -37.39 0.14 -16.04
CA ARG A 158 -38.35 -0.31 -17.06
C ARG A 158 -38.13 -1.77 -17.44
N GLY A 159 -36.88 -2.17 -17.63
CA GLY A 159 -36.53 -3.56 -17.95
C GLY A 159 -36.79 -4.54 -16.81
N LEU A 160 -36.77 -4.08 -15.55
CA LEU A 160 -37.09 -4.90 -14.38
C LEU A 160 -38.59 -5.06 -14.18
N PHE A 161 -39.32 -3.94 -14.20
CA PHE A 161 -40.70 -3.90 -13.72
C PHE A 161 -41.74 -3.81 -14.83
N ALA A 162 -41.37 -3.66 -16.11
CA ALA A 162 -42.28 -3.60 -17.25
C ALA A 162 -43.65 -2.96 -16.89
N VAL A 163 -44.73 -3.77 -16.85
CA VAL A 163 -46.07 -3.38 -16.41
C VAL A 163 -46.37 -3.72 -14.94
N THR A 164 -45.59 -4.62 -14.34
CA THR A 164 -45.83 -5.20 -13.01
C THR A 164 -44.91 -4.63 -11.92
N GLY A 165 -45.48 -4.19 -10.80
CA GLY A 165 -44.71 -3.66 -9.65
C GLY A 165 -43.80 -4.66 -8.91
N SER A 166 -43.80 -5.94 -9.27
CA SER A 166 -42.86 -6.94 -8.72
C SER A 166 -42.54 -8.02 -9.75
N THR A 167 -41.30 -8.50 -9.75
CA THR A 167 -40.79 -9.53 -10.67
C THR A 167 -39.90 -10.54 -9.92
N PHE A 168 -39.74 -11.74 -10.46
CA PHE A 168 -38.79 -12.72 -9.94
C PHE A 168 -37.45 -12.61 -10.69
N LEU A 169 -36.35 -12.90 -10.00
CA LEU A 169 -35.03 -12.88 -10.62
C LEU A 169 -34.92 -13.96 -11.70
N SER A 170 -35.55 -15.12 -11.48
CA SER A 170 -35.63 -16.21 -12.45
C SER A 170 -36.27 -15.80 -13.78
N SER A 171 -37.35 -15.01 -13.76
CA SER A 171 -37.97 -14.48 -15.00
C SER A 171 -37.08 -13.48 -15.73
N LEU A 172 -36.30 -12.69 -14.98
CA LEU A 172 -35.45 -11.66 -15.56
C LEU A 172 -34.35 -12.20 -16.46
N ALA A 173 -33.85 -13.41 -16.18
CA ALA A 173 -32.75 -14.05 -16.91
C ALA A 173 -33.03 -14.15 -18.42
N HIS A 174 -34.31 -14.22 -18.81
CA HIS A 174 -34.71 -14.41 -20.20
C HIS A 174 -35.32 -13.17 -20.87
N GLU A 175 -35.57 -12.09 -20.14
CA GLU A 175 -36.26 -10.90 -20.69
C GLU A 175 -35.39 -9.64 -20.64
N PHE A 176 -34.60 -9.48 -19.58
CA PHE A 176 -33.83 -8.25 -19.33
C PHE A 176 -32.80 -7.93 -20.42
N TYR A 177 -32.31 -8.96 -21.12
CA TYR A 177 -31.28 -8.78 -22.15
C TYR A 177 -31.73 -7.85 -23.30
N THR A 178 -33.03 -7.75 -23.54
CA THR A 178 -33.63 -6.91 -24.59
C THR A 178 -33.45 -5.41 -24.31
N HIS A 179 -33.33 -5.01 -23.04
CA HIS A 179 -33.12 -3.62 -22.63
C HIS A 179 -31.63 -3.22 -22.60
N LEU A 180 -30.71 -4.19 -22.60
CA LEU A 180 -29.27 -3.91 -22.50
C LEU A 180 -28.75 -2.98 -23.60
N PRO A 181 -29.11 -3.12 -24.89
CA PRO A 181 -28.60 -2.20 -25.93
C PRO A 181 -28.97 -0.74 -25.66
N GLN A 182 -30.18 -0.50 -25.15
CA GLN A 182 -30.65 0.84 -24.80
C GLN A 182 -29.90 1.37 -23.57
N ILE A 183 -29.79 0.59 -22.50
CA ILE A 183 -29.04 0.96 -21.28
C ILE A 183 -27.60 1.36 -21.62
N ARG A 184 -26.93 0.59 -22.49
CA ARG A 184 -25.56 0.89 -22.94
C ARG A 184 -25.48 2.20 -23.73
N THR A 185 -26.46 2.45 -24.59
CA THR A 185 -26.56 3.68 -25.38
C THR A 185 -26.75 4.90 -24.48
N ASP A 186 -27.62 4.78 -23.48
CA ASP A 186 -27.92 5.85 -22.53
C ASP A 186 -26.71 6.14 -21.65
N LEU A 187 -25.99 5.11 -21.17
CA LEU A 187 -24.73 5.26 -20.43
C LEU A 187 -23.69 6.04 -21.21
N TYR A 188 -23.46 5.72 -22.49
CA TYR A 188 -22.53 6.47 -23.31
C TYR A 188 -22.98 7.91 -23.54
N THR A 189 -24.28 8.13 -23.71
CA THR A 189 -24.84 9.47 -23.93
C THR A 189 -24.64 10.36 -22.71
N GLU A 190 -24.91 9.83 -21.51
CA GLU A 190 -24.69 10.54 -20.24
C GLU A 190 -23.21 10.83 -19.99
N LEU A 191 -22.31 9.87 -20.27
CA LEU A 191 -20.86 10.07 -20.13
C LEU A 191 -20.29 11.08 -21.14
N MET A 192 -20.89 11.18 -22.33
CA MET A 192 -20.56 12.21 -23.31
C MET A 192 -21.08 13.59 -22.90
N ASP A 193 -22.31 13.68 -22.40
CA ASP A 193 -22.90 14.94 -21.93
C ASP A 193 -22.08 15.55 -20.78
N ARG A 194 -21.62 14.68 -19.87
CA ARG A 194 -20.70 15.03 -18.78
C ARG A 194 -19.25 15.28 -19.21
N LYS A 195 -18.94 15.19 -20.52
CA LYS A 195 -17.61 15.42 -21.11
C LYS A 195 -16.50 14.46 -20.65
N TYR A 196 -16.85 13.27 -20.14
CA TYR A 196 -15.85 12.23 -19.90
C TYR A 196 -15.40 11.56 -21.20
N TYR A 197 -16.30 11.49 -22.20
CA TYR A 197 -15.98 11.04 -23.55
C TYR A 197 -16.13 12.16 -24.58
N HIS A 198 -15.15 12.28 -25.48
CA HIS A 198 -15.25 13.13 -26.66
C HIS A 198 -15.97 12.43 -27.82
N HIS A 199 -15.79 11.12 -27.94
CA HIS A 199 -16.40 10.27 -28.95
C HIS A 199 -16.83 8.95 -28.30
N ARG A 200 -17.83 8.27 -28.89
CA ARG A 200 -18.23 6.97 -28.36
C ARG A 200 -17.12 5.93 -28.59
N PRO A 201 -16.69 5.20 -27.56
CA PRO A 201 -15.61 4.22 -27.67
C PRO A 201 -16.03 2.91 -28.38
N ASP A 202 -17.32 2.71 -28.65
CA ASP A 202 -17.84 1.53 -29.35
C ASP A 202 -17.75 1.63 -30.89
N ASN A 203 -17.57 2.84 -31.42
CA ASN A 203 -17.56 3.15 -32.86
C ASN A 203 -16.15 3.41 -33.43
N ILE A 204 -15.09 2.93 -32.76
CA ILE A 204 -13.68 3.11 -33.15
C ILE A 204 -13.09 1.78 -33.62
#